data_AF-A0A968TJ79-F1
#
_entry.id   AF-A0A968TJ79-F1
#
_cell.length_a   1.000
_cell.length_b   1.000
_cell.length_c   1.000
_cell.angle_alpha   90.00
_cell.angle_beta   90.00
_cell.angle_gamma   90.00
#
_symmetry.space_group_name_H-M   'P 1'
#
loop_
_entity.id
_entity.type
_entity.pdbx_description
1 polymer ?
#
loop_
_entity_poly.entity_id
_entity_poly.type
_entity_poly.pdbx_seq_one_letter_code
_entity_poly.pdbx_strand_id
1 'polypeptide(L)'
;MAGDPNLETTKEALSILDCNGADFIELGVPYSDPLADGPVIQAAANRALQRGTKLDDVLEMLLDIVPRLKAPIILFTYYNPILNQGIKCFLQQIARVGVRGLVVPDLPLEEASSLIQLAAEFGIELILLVAPTSSSERIE
;
A
#
# COMPACT_ATOMS: atom_id res chain seq x y z
N MET A 1 -6.87 -5.10 -4.78
CA MET A 1 -5.58 -5.03 -5.49
C MET A 1 -5.74 -4.02 -6.62
N ALA A 2 -4.85 -3.04 -6.72
CA ALA A 2 -4.90 -2.06 -7.79
C ALA A 2 -4.68 -2.73 -9.16
N GLY A 3 -5.52 -2.39 -10.13
CA GLY A 3 -5.44 -2.96 -11.48
C GLY A 3 -6.16 -4.30 -11.67
N ASP A 4 -6.88 -4.79 -10.66
CA ASP A 4 -7.71 -5.99 -10.77
C ASP A 4 -9.21 -5.64 -10.75
N PRO A 5 -9.97 -5.89 -11.84
CA PRO A 5 -9.53 -6.37 -13.15
C PRO A 5 -8.87 -5.27 -14.01
N ASN A 6 -8.97 -4.00 -13.64
CA ASN A 6 -8.27 -2.87 -14.27
C ASN A 6 -8.29 -1.64 -13.33
N LEU A 7 -7.56 -0.58 -13.67
CA LEU A 7 -7.44 0.63 -12.84
C LEU A 7 -8.74 1.46 -12.81
N GLU A 8 -9.56 1.45 -13.87
CA GLU A 8 -10.86 2.14 -13.86
C GLU A 8 -11.79 1.51 -12.83
N THR A 9 -11.85 0.18 -12.79
CA THR A 9 -12.62 -0.58 -11.80
C THR A 9 -12.07 -0.34 -10.39
N THR A 10 -10.74 -0.17 -10.25
CA THR A 10 -10.13 0.22 -8.97
C THR A 10 -10.63 1.59 -8.51
N LYS A 11 -10.63 2.61 -9.38
CA LYS A 11 -11.15 3.96 -9.05
C LYS A 11 -12.61 3.93 -8.61
N GLU A 12 -13.44 3.18 -9.33
CA GLU A 12 -14.86 3.02 -9.00
C GLU A 12 -15.03 2.33 -7.64
N ALA A 13 -14.29 1.25 -7.39
CA ALA A 13 -14.32 0.54 -6.12
C ALA A 13 -13.89 1.45 -4.94
N LEU A 14 -12.85 2.26 -5.09
CA LEU A 14 -12.43 3.23 -4.06
C LEU A 14 -13.56 4.22 -3.74
N SER A 15 -14.23 4.74 -4.77
CA SER A 15 -15.35 5.66 -4.61
C SER A 15 -16.55 5.00 -3.92
N ILE A 16 -16.84 3.74 -4.27
CA ILE A 16 -17.92 2.97 -3.64
C ILE A 16 -17.61 2.73 -2.17
N LEU A 17 -16.40 2.30 -1.82
CA LEU A 17 -15.99 2.08 -0.44
C LEU A 17 -16.12 3.35 0.41
N ASP A 18 -15.65 4.48 -0.13
CA ASP A 18 -15.76 5.79 0.54
C ASP A 18 -17.21 6.21 0.76
N CYS A 19 -18.05 6.12 -0.27
CA CYS A 19 -19.48 6.45 -0.19
C CYS A 19 -20.24 5.55 0.78
N ASN A 20 -19.79 4.31 1.00
CA ASN A 20 -20.37 3.37 1.95
C ASN A 20 -19.78 3.50 3.36
N GLY A 21 -18.97 4.52 3.62
CA GLY A 21 -18.53 4.89 4.97
C GLY A 21 -17.30 4.15 5.45
N ALA A 22 -16.40 3.73 4.56
CA ALA A 22 -15.09 3.25 4.98
C ALA A 22 -14.33 4.35 5.74
N ASP A 23 -13.84 4.04 6.94
CA ASP A 23 -13.02 4.98 7.75
C ASP A 23 -11.61 5.17 7.18
N PHE A 24 -11.10 4.14 6.50
CA PHE A 24 -9.84 4.12 5.75
C PHE A 24 -9.93 3.01 4.69
N ILE A 25 -9.14 3.12 3.63
CA ILE A 25 -9.12 2.13 2.56
C ILE A 25 -7.68 1.67 2.32
N GLU A 26 -7.46 0.36 2.46
CA GLU A 26 -6.21 -0.28 2.10
C GLU A 26 -6.21 -0.65 0.61
N LEU A 27 -5.17 -0.23 -0.11
CA LEU A 27 -4.98 -0.51 -1.53
C LEU A 27 -3.66 -1.22 -1.76
N GLY A 28 -3.73 -2.51 -2.09
CA GLY A 28 -2.57 -3.29 -2.50
C GLY A 28 -2.03 -2.89 -3.86
N VAL A 29 -0.71 -2.72 -3.95
CA VAL A 29 0.05 -2.54 -5.19
C VAL A 29 0.50 -3.93 -5.68
N PRO A 30 0.22 -4.29 -6.94
CA PRO A 30 0.55 -5.62 -7.45
C PRO A 30 2.07 -5.85 -7.45
N TYR A 31 2.48 -6.99 -6.90
CA TYR A 31 3.88 -7.41 -6.82
C TYR A 31 4.04 -8.85 -7.29
N SER A 32 5.15 -9.14 -7.97
CA SER A 32 5.37 -10.43 -8.65
C SER A 32 5.80 -11.56 -7.71
N ASP A 33 6.30 -11.24 -6.52
CA ASP A 33 6.75 -12.23 -5.54
C ASP A 33 6.07 -12.04 -4.17
N PRO A 34 4.74 -12.18 -4.10
CA PRO A 34 3.97 -11.88 -2.90
C PRO A 34 4.02 -13.04 -1.89
N LEU A 35 5.15 -13.16 -1.19
CA LEU A 35 5.45 -14.27 -0.27
C LEU A 35 4.45 -14.40 0.90
N ALA A 36 3.84 -13.30 1.30
CA ALA A 36 2.93 -13.24 2.46
C ALA A 36 1.44 -13.42 2.11
N ASP A 37 1.09 -13.37 0.82
CA ASP A 37 -0.31 -13.31 0.38
C ASP A 37 -0.95 -14.69 0.26
N GLY A 38 -2.24 -14.77 0.59
CA GLY A 38 -3.07 -15.94 0.29
C GLY A 38 -3.41 -16.07 -1.20
N PRO A 39 -3.90 -17.23 -1.66
CA PRO A 39 -4.10 -17.54 -3.08
C PRO A 39 -5.05 -16.57 -3.80
N VAL A 40 -6.02 -15.99 -3.09
CA VAL A 40 -6.95 -15.00 -3.64
C VAL A 40 -6.23 -13.69 -4.00
N ILE A 41 -5.39 -13.19 -3.09
CA ILE A 41 -4.65 -11.94 -3.29
C ILE A 41 -3.56 -12.14 -4.34
N GLN A 42 -2.85 -13.26 -4.31
CA GLN A 42 -1.88 -13.63 -5.35
C GLN A 42 -2.54 -13.68 -6.74
N ALA A 43 -3.73 -14.27 -6.86
CA ALA A 43 -4.45 -14.32 -8.13
C ALA A 43 -4.85 -12.92 -8.63
N ALA A 44 -5.26 -12.03 -7.72
CA ALA A 44 -5.57 -10.63 -8.04
C ALA A 44 -4.32 -9.85 -8.51
N ALA A 45 -3.19 -9.99 -7.80
CA ALA A 45 -1.91 -9.41 -8.19
C ALA A 45 -1.49 -9.91 -9.58
N ASN A 46 -1.56 -11.21 -9.82
CA ASN A 46 -1.22 -11.82 -11.12
C ASN A 46 -2.08 -11.26 -12.26
N ARG A 47 -3.40 -11.10 -12.07
CA ARG A 47 -4.27 -10.50 -13.10
C ARG A 47 -3.90 -9.05 -13.38
N ALA A 48 -3.59 -8.27 -12.35
CA ALA A 48 -3.16 -6.88 -12.51
C ALA A 48 -1.80 -6.76 -13.23
N LEU A 49 -0.84 -7.62 -12.89
CA LEU A 49 0.49 -7.68 -13.53
C LEU A 49 0.43 -8.14 -14.98
N GLN A 50 -0.39 -9.15 -15.30
CA GLN A 50 -0.59 -9.62 -16.68
C GLN A 50 -1.16 -8.55 -17.59
N ARG A 51 -1.87 -7.57 -17.03
CA ARG A 51 -2.39 -6.39 -17.73
C ARG A 51 -1.40 -5.22 -17.77
N GLY A 52 -0.22 -5.40 -17.20
CA GLY A 52 0.87 -4.42 -17.21
C GLY A 52 0.74 -3.31 -16.16
N THR A 53 -0.08 -3.48 -15.12
CA THR A 53 -0.23 -2.48 -14.05
C THR A 53 1.11 -2.27 -13.34
N LYS A 54 1.60 -1.03 -13.30
CA LYS A 54 2.80 -0.60 -12.59
C LYS A 54 2.44 0.34 -11.44
N LEU A 55 3.38 0.52 -10.51
CA LEU A 55 3.25 1.49 -9.42
C LEU A 55 2.93 2.89 -9.95
N ASP A 56 3.63 3.37 -10.98
CA ASP A 56 3.37 4.70 -11.56
C ASP A 56 1.93 4.87 -12.03
N ASP A 57 1.33 3.83 -12.65
CA ASP A 57 -0.06 3.86 -13.09
C ASP A 57 -1.03 3.94 -11.89
N VAL A 58 -0.70 3.25 -10.78
CA VAL A 58 -1.46 3.32 -9.53
C VAL A 58 -1.36 4.70 -8.90
N LEU A 59 -0.17 5.32 -8.91
CA LEU A 59 0.05 6.66 -8.36
C LEU A 59 -0.66 7.73 -9.18
N GLU A 60 -0.63 7.63 -10.51
CA GLU A 60 -1.38 8.53 -11.39
C GLU A 60 -2.89 8.40 -11.17
N MET A 61 -3.38 7.16 -11.04
CA MET A 61 -4.76 6.85 -10.69
C MET A 61 -5.16 7.51 -9.35
N LEU A 62 -4.32 7.38 -8.32
CA LEU A 62 -4.54 7.95 -6.99
C LEU A 62 -4.52 9.48 -7.00
N LEU A 63 -3.61 10.10 -7.75
CA LEU A 63 -3.52 11.56 -7.85
C LEU A 63 -4.84 12.22 -8.29
N ASP A 64 -5.60 11.55 -9.15
CA ASP A 64 -6.92 12.01 -9.62
C ASP A 64 -8.05 11.75 -8.62
N ILE A 65 -8.06 10.58 -7.97
CA ILE A 65 -9.21 10.17 -7.14
C ILE A 65 -9.09 10.58 -5.67
N VAL A 66 -7.90 10.57 -5.08
CA VAL A 66 -7.69 10.86 -3.65
C VAL A 66 -8.28 12.19 -3.20
N PRO A 67 -8.17 13.30 -3.97
CA PRO A 67 -8.81 14.58 -3.59
C PRO A 67 -10.34 14.52 -3.47
N ARG A 68 -10.97 13.46 -3.97
CA ARG A 68 -12.43 13.25 -3.97
C ARG A 68 -12.89 12.26 -2.90
N LEU A 69 -11.96 11.55 -2.25
CA LEU A 69 -12.23 10.60 -1.19
C LEU A 69 -12.18 11.29 0.18
N LYS A 70 -13.03 10.86 1.11
CA LYS A 70 -12.98 11.26 2.52
C LYS A 70 -12.06 10.34 3.32
N ALA A 71 -12.13 9.04 3.04
CA ALA A 71 -11.31 8.01 3.66
C ALA A 71 -9.84 8.16 3.22
N PRO A 72 -8.88 8.15 4.15
CA PRO A 72 -7.47 8.10 3.82
C PRO A 72 -7.11 6.78 3.15
N ILE A 73 -6.18 6.85 2.19
CA ILE A 73 -5.60 5.68 1.53
C ILE A 73 -4.38 5.20 2.30
N ILE A 74 -4.36 3.90 2.56
CA ILE A 74 -3.23 3.14 3.06
C ILE A 74 -2.72 2.28 1.90
N LEU A 75 -1.45 2.42 1.54
CA LEU A 75 -0.85 1.52 0.55
C LEU A 75 -0.35 0.25 1.20
N PHE A 76 -0.58 -0.86 0.52
CA PHE A 76 -0.02 -2.17 0.86
C PHE A 76 0.94 -2.60 -0.24
N THR A 77 2.21 -2.85 0.10
CA THR A 77 3.21 -3.35 -0.84
C THR A 77 4.33 -4.08 -0.11
N TYR A 78 5.25 -4.68 -0.86
CA TYR A 78 6.41 -5.39 -0.32
C TYR A 78 7.64 -4.47 -0.27
N TYR A 79 8.64 -4.84 0.52
CA TYR A 79 9.80 -3.98 0.75
C TYR A 79 10.70 -3.85 -0.48
N ASN A 80 10.82 -4.91 -1.29
CA ASN A 80 11.69 -4.90 -2.47
C ASN A 80 11.32 -3.83 -3.52
N PRO A 81 10.04 -3.63 -3.91
CA PRO A 81 9.62 -2.47 -4.72
C PRO A 81 10.08 -1.11 -4.17
N ILE A 82 9.98 -0.92 -2.85
CA ILE A 82 10.40 0.31 -2.17
C ILE A 82 11.91 0.51 -2.30
N LEU A 83 12.69 -0.55 -2.08
CA LEU A 83 14.15 -0.53 -2.22
C LEU A 83 14.60 -0.23 -3.64
N ASN A 84 14.00 -0.90 -4.64
CA ASN A 84 14.36 -0.72 -6.06
C ASN A 84 14.12 0.71 -6.55
N GLN A 85 13.10 1.39 -6.02
CA GLN A 85 12.84 2.79 -6.32
C GLN A 85 13.68 3.76 -5.49
N GLY A 86 14.21 3.30 -4.37
CA GLY A 86 14.83 4.11 -3.32
C GLY A 86 13.78 4.64 -2.34
N ILE A 87 13.97 4.32 -1.06
CA ILE A 87 13.00 4.57 0.02
C ILE A 87 12.48 6.01 0.03
N LYS A 88 13.39 7.00 0.01
CA LYS A 88 13.01 8.42 0.03
C LYS A 88 12.19 8.83 -1.19
N CYS A 89 12.56 8.32 -2.38
CA CYS A 89 11.85 8.60 -3.62
C CYS A 89 10.43 8.03 -3.57
N PHE A 90 10.31 6.76 -3.17
CA PHE A 90 9.02 6.09 -2.98
C PHE A 90 8.11 6.86 -2.01
N LEU A 91 8.59 7.16 -0.81
CA LEU A 91 7.82 7.89 0.21
C LEU A 91 7.37 9.27 -0.27
N GLN A 92 8.26 10.02 -0.93
CA GLN A 92 7.93 11.32 -1.51
C GLN A 92 6.83 11.20 -2.57
N GLN A 93 6.89 10.18 -3.43
CA GLN A 93 5.89 9.96 -4.47
C GLN A 93 4.51 9.61 -3.89
N ILE A 94 4.45 8.69 -2.92
CA ILE A 94 3.17 8.27 -2.33
C ILE A 94 2.56 9.41 -1.48
N ALA A 95 3.39 10.20 -0.78
CA ALA A 95 2.94 11.39 -0.06
C ALA A 95 2.34 12.43 -1.02
N ARG A 96 2.97 12.65 -2.18
CA ARG A 96 2.51 13.61 -3.20
C ARG A 96 1.10 13.31 -3.70
N VAL A 97 0.72 12.03 -3.81
CA VAL A 97 -0.61 11.62 -4.27
C VAL A 97 -1.63 11.52 -3.13
N GLY A 98 -1.23 11.86 -1.91
CA GLY A 98 -2.13 11.95 -0.76
C GLY A 98 -2.32 10.66 0.04
N VAL A 99 -1.45 9.66 -0.15
CA VAL A 99 -1.41 8.47 0.73
C VAL A 99 -1.07 8.91 2.16
N ARG A 100 -1.64 8.23 3.15
CA ARG A 100 -1.47 8.54 4.59
C ARG A 100 -0.93 7.39 5.41
N GLY A 101 -0.98 6.16 4.89
CA GLY A 101 -0.43 5.00 5.57
C GLY A 101 0.27 4.04 4.61
N LEU A 102 1.14 3.22 5.17
CA LEU A 102 1.89 2.19 4.45
C LEU A 102 1.94 0.91 5.29
N VAL A 103 1.63 -0.22 4.66
CA VAL A 103 1.82 -1.58 5.20
C VAL A 103 2.89 -2.27 4.36
N VAL A 104 3.91 -2.81 5.02
CA VAL A 104 5.01 -3.57 4.41
C VAL A 104 5.15 -4.93 5.11
N PRO A 105 4.47 -5.99 4.63
CA PRO A 105 4.32 -7.24 5.37
C PRO A 105 5.63 -8.02 5.59
N ASP A 106 6.58 -7.85 4.69
CA ASP A 106 7.88 -8.53 4.69
C ASP A 106 8.98 -7.74 5.42
N LEU A 107 8.66 -6.60 6.02
CA LEU A 107 9.60 -5.79 6.80
C LEU A 107 9.49 -6.11 8.30
N PRO A 108 10.48 -6.79 8.89
CA PRO A 108 10.48 -7.05 10.33
C PRO A 108 10.68 -5.75 11.14
N LEU A 109 10.13 -5.72 12.35
CA LEU A 109 10.18 -4.55 13.24
C LEU A 109 11.62 -4.08 13.50
N GLU A 110 12.55 -5.03 13.64
CA GLU A 110 13.97 -4.79 13.91
C GLU A 110 14.64 -3.96 12.78
N GLU A 111 14.12 -4.05 11.56
CA GLU A 111 14.62 -3.32 10.38
C GLU A 111 13.75 -2.09 10.04
N ALA A 112 12.56 -1.98 10.62
CA ALA A 112 11.57 -0.96 10.29
C ALA A 112 11.94 0.46 10.78
N SER A 113 12.81 0.57 11.79
CA SER A 113 13.16 1.84 12.45
C SER A 113 13.50 2.97 11.45
N SER A 114 14.29 2.66 10.42
CA SER A 114 14.71 3.64 9.41
C SER A 114 13.55 4.09 8.51
N LEU A 115 12.67 3.16 8.12
CA LEU A 115 11.50 3.45 7.31
C LEU A 115 10.47 4.24 8.12
N ILE A 116 10.24 3.91 9.39
CA ILE A 116 9.32 4.62 10.30
C ILE A 116 9.71 6.11 10.38
N GLN A 117 10.96 6.39 10.71
CA GLN A 117 11.44 7.77 10.87
C GLN A 117 11.28 8.57 9.58
N LEU A 118 11.69 7.99 8.45
CA LEU A 118 11.62 8.67 7.17
C LEU A 118 10.18 8.84 6.67
N ALA A 119 9.31 7.85 6.86
CA ALA A 119 7.90 7.93 6.49
C ALA A 119 7.18 9.05 7.27
N ALA A 120 7.49 9.19 8.57
CA ALA A 120 6.95 10.26 9.42
C ALA A 120 7.34 11.66 8.91
N GLU A 121 8.55 11.85 8.37
CA GLU A 121 8.95 13.12 7.74
C GLU A 121 8.06 13.50 6.54
N PHE A 122 7.45 12.52 5.88
CA PHE A 122 6.53 12.71 4.76
C PHE A 122 5.04 12.64 5.16
N GLY A 123 4.75 12.51 6.46
CA GLY A 123 3.38 12.40 6.98
C GLY A 123 2.69 11.08 6.61
N ILE A 124 3.46 10.00 6.47
CA ILE A 124 2.97 8.65 6.21
C ILE A 124 3.17 7.80 7.46
N GLU A 125 2.08 7.22 7.96
CA GLU A 125 2.14 6.28 9.08
C GLU A 125 2.55 4.89 8.59
N LEU A 126 3.61 4.31 9.16
CA LEU A 126 3.95 2.92 8.89
C LEU A 126 3.17 2.01 9.85
N ILE A 127 2.25 1.22 9.31
CA ILE A 127 1.40 0.32 10.07
C ILE A 127 2.14 -0.98 10.32
N LEU A 128 2.47 -1.23 11.58
CA LEU A 128 3.19 -2.42 12.02
C LEU A 128 2.23 -3.59 12.24
N LEU A 129 2.66 -4.79 11.87
CA LEU A 129 1.89 -6.02 12.04
C LEU A 129 2.29 -6.72 13.34
N VAL A 130 1.29 -7.24 14.06
CA VAL A 130 1.46 -8.07 15.25
C VAL A 130 0.71 -9.39 15.08
N ALA A 131 1.29 -10.49 15.53
CA ALA A 131 0.67 -11.81 15.53
C ALA A 131 0.39 -12.29 16.97
N PRO A 132 -0.51 -13.25 17.18
CA PRO A 132 -0.73 -13.85 18.51
C PRO A 132 0.52 -14.49 19.13
N THR A 133 1.52 -14.81 18.31
CA THR A 133 2.81 -15.38 18.73
C THR A 133 3.91 -14.33 18.91
N SER A 134 3.62 -13.04 18.70
CA SER A 134 4.57 -11.96 18.98
C SER A 134 4.92 -11.95 20.47
N SER A 135 6.21 -11.81 20.79
CA SER A 135 6.67 -11.65 22.18
C SER A 135 6.17 -10.34 22.77
N SER A 136 6.00 -10.29 24.10
CA SER A 136 5.65 -9.03 24.79
C SER A 136 6.68 -7.93 24.52
N GLU A 137 7.97 -8.28 24.44
CA GLU A 137 9.05 -7.35 24.07
C GLU A 137 8.88 -6.71 22.69
N ARG A 138 8.19 -7.37 21.75
CA ARG A 138 7.88 -6.80 20.43
C ARG A 138 6.63 -5.94 20.41
N ILE A 139 5.80 -6.01 21.45
CA ILE A 139 4.50 -5.33 21.55
C ILE A 139 4.61 -4.05 22.39
N GLU A 140 5.40 -4.10 23.47
CA GLU A 140 5.67 -2.99 24.38
C GLU A 140 6.67 -1.97 23.81
#